data_AF-A0ABD2MZX4-F1
#
_entry.id   AF-A0ABD2MZX4-F1
#
_cell.length_a   1.000
_cell.length_b   1.000
_cell.length_c   1.000
_cell.angle_alpha   90.00
_cell.angle_beta   90.00
_cell.angle_gamma   90.00
#
_symmetry.space_group_name_H-M   'P 1'
#
loop_
_entity.id
_entity.type
_entity.pdbx_description
1 polymer ?
#
loop_
_entity_poly.entity_id
_entity_poly.type
_entity_poly.pdbx_seq_one_letter_code
_entity_poly.pdbx_strand_id
1 'polypeptide(L)'
;MDKSVDGEGNTALHRAVLKNRKDVVEFLLAQRVDINARNNKGNTALHLAAAAGHAHIVALLLKSGADPSRQNEDCDAAIHVACIKGSTEVVKIMLSNGCDIHIRDYFRATPLHVAVANNRSEIAFILLCRGADVNAKNEDGLTPLHVTAANGDLECAEMLMKFHASTSCKDRYGGTPLHEAARRGRRDIASIFLNYGCNVNSEDAASQTAMHLAVRRNDMDFFSLLLQEGFCPDLNIFDARGDAVIHVAAKKGFQHMVELLFEHGCDVNSLNAIGQTPLHRAGHETQMPMIKFLLQRGANPNIRDAYGKVPLHIAAEMGWTPETINLLLSYGANPNIKDLNGNTSLHMSCREADEFAVTELLYFGANFNILNIKNETALSFALEARYEELHAAEEVVKILIRHIVLKKAKRLYVSSKIMKLIDEYEVYSKYRDQCVESINYLKTLKIGETSITYFDLLTKNSNVIAGYVRNPEIGKNLIIASDIYGPDYMYFFRRAERRKDLLSRAYNSFNENVKIFSNLPYTCIVNILHFLSNKELEIFVGDNGV
;
A
#
# COMPACT_ATOMS: atom_id res chain seq x y z
N MET A 1 -68.55 1.02 13.13
CA MET A 1 -68.63 0.22 11.89
C MET A 1 -67.52 0.78 11.02
N ASP A 2 -66.41 0.11 10.74
CA ASP A 2 -66.20 -1.30 10.44
C ASP A 2 -64.75 -1.67 10.83
N LYS A 3 -64.56 -2.67 11.69
CA LYS A 3 -63.23 -3.23 12.02
C LYS A 3 -62.86 -4.38 11.07
N SER A 4 -63.67 -4.63 10.03
CA SER A 4 -63.32 -5.64 9.03
C SER A 4 -62.08 -5.19 8.26
N VAL A 5 -61.00 -5.92 8.52
CA VAL A 5 -59.76 -5.86 7.75
C VAL A 5 -59.58 -7.21 7.08
N ASP A 6 -58.96 -7.23 5.92
CA ASP A 6 -58.58 -8.51 5.29
C ASP A 6 -57.30 -9.08 5.89
N GLY A 7 -56.79 -10.18 5.30
CA GLY A 7 -55.58 -10.86 5.77
C GLY A 7 -54.30 -10.02 5.78
N GLU A 8 -54.27 -8.88 5.08
CA GLU A 8 -53.14 -7.94 5.09
C GLU A 8 -53.37 -6.76 6.05
N GLY A 9 -54.48 -6.77 6.81
CA GLY A 9 -54.87 -5.68 7.68
C GLY A 9 -55.45 -4.47 6.93
N ASN A 10 -55.76 -4.61 5.64
CA ASN A 10 -56.29 -3.49 4.85
C ASN A 10 -57.77 -3.27 5.18
N THR A 11 -58.12 -2.05 5.56
CA THR A 11 -59.51 -1.58 5.65
C THR A 11 -60.14 -1.41 4.27
N ALA A 12 -61.47 -1.24 4.22
CA ALA A 12 -62.17 -0.88 2.98
C ALA A 12 -61.57 0.36 2.29
N LEU A 13 -61.13 1.36 3.06
CA LEU A 13 -60.47 2.55 2.53
C LEU A 13 -59.15 2.21 1.83
N HIS A 14 -58.30 1.37 2.45
CA HIS A 14 -57.05 0.92 1.84
C HIS A 14 -57.30 0.21 0.50
N ARG A 15 -58.30 -0.67 0.42
CA ARG A 15 -58.66 -1.37 -0.82
C ARG A 15 -59.22 -0.44 -1.88
N ALA A 16 -60.06 0.52 -1.51
CA ALA A 16 -60.58 1.54 -2.42
C ALA A 16 -59.45 2.38 -3.04
N VAL A 17 -58.47 2.77 -2.21
CA VAL A 17 -57.26 3.48 -2.67
C VAL A 17 -56.43 2.61 -3.62
N LEU A 18 -56.11 1.37 -3.25
CA LEU A 18 -55.32 0.47 -4.10
C LEU A 18 -55.96 0.17 -5.46
N LYS A 19 -57.29 0.25 -5.55
CA LYS A 19 -58.05 0.07 -6.79
C LYS A 19 -58.31 1.37 -7.54
N ASN A 20 -57.75 2.49 -7.08
CA ASN A 20 -57.91 3.82 -7.67
C ASN A 20 -59.39 4.25 -7.81
N ARG A 21 -60.26 3.87 -6.87
CA ARG A 21 -61.71 4.14 -6.94
C ARG A 21 -62.05 5.41 -6.16
N LYS A 22 -61.79 6.57 -6.76
CA LYS A 22 -62.01 7.90 -6.12
C LYS A 22 -63.41 8.04 -5.52
N ASP A 23 -64.46 7.68 -6.24
CA ASP A 23 -65.86 7.82 -5.79
C ASP A 23 -66.14 6.98 -4.54
N VAL A 24 -65.53 5.79 -4.46
CA VAL A 24 -65.63 4.91 -3.28
C VAL A 24 -64.84 5.51 -2.11
N VAL A 25 -63.67 6.10 -2.37
CA VAL A 25 -62.90 6.82 -1.35
C VAL A 25 -63.71 8.00 -0.81
N GLU A 26 -64.32 8.84 -1.65
CA GLU A 26 -65.17 9.97 -1.23
C GLU A 26 -66.36 9.50 -0.38
N PHE A 27 -67.04 8.43 -0.81
CA PHE A 27 -68.13 7.83 -0.06
C PHE A 27 -67.67 7.36 1.33
N LEU A 28 -66.56 6.61 1.40
CA LEU A 28 -66.04 6.09 2.67
C LEU A 28 -65.63 7.22 3.62
N LEU A 29 -65.00 8.28 3.12
CA LEU A 29 -64.62 9.45 3.92
C LEU A 29 -65.86 10.18 4.48
N ALA A 30 -66.95 10.26 3.72
CA ALA A 30 -68.21 10.83 4.20
C ALA A 30 -68.84 10.02 5.35
N GLN A 31 -68.56 8.71 5.42
CA GLN A 31 -69.00 7.83 6.53
C GLN A 31 -68.15 7.97 7.80
N ARG A 32 -67.23 8.94 7.87
CA ARG A 32 -66.33 9.18 9.02
C ARG A 32 -65.50 7.95 9.40
N VAL A 33 -65.04 7.19 8.40
CA VAL A 33 -64.03 6.14 8.62
C VAL A 33 -62.74 6.73 9.17
N ASP A 34 -61.97 5.94 9.93
CA ASP A 34 -60.64 6.34 10.36
C ASP A 34 -59.70 6.44 9.15
N ILE A 35 -59.45 7.67 8.68
CA ILE A 35 -58.59 7.98 7.54
C ILE A 35 -57.11 7.60 7.78
N ASN A 36 -56.70 7.51 9.05
CA ASN A 36 -55.34 7.22 9.48
C ASN A 36 -55.17 5.79 9.98
N ALA A 37 -56.16 4.91 9.75
CA ALA A 37 -56.04 3.48 10.05
C ALA A 37 -54.79 2.89 9.37
N ARG A 38 -54.12 1.98 10.05
CA ARG A 38 -52.88 1.34 9.58
C ARG A 38 -53.13 -0.13 9.26
N ASN A 39 -52.59 -0.61 8.14
CA ASN A 39 -52.57 -2.04 7.82
C ASN A 39 -51.43 -2.78 8.54
N ASN A 40 -51.24 -4.08 8.26
CA ASN A 40 -50.22 -4.91 8.94
C ASN A 40 -48.77 -4.50 8.66
N LYS A 41 -48.52 -3.57 7.74
CA LYS A 41 -47.19 -2.97 7.47
C LYS A 41 -47.09 -1.55 8.02
N GLY A 42 -48.04 -1.15 8.86
CA GLY A 42 -48.17 0.20 9.38
C GLY A 42 -48.59 1.26 8.35
N ASN A 43 -48.87 0.90 7.10
CA ASN A 43 -49.22 1.86 6.04
C ASN A 43 -50.64 2.39 6.23
N THR A 44 -50.83 3.70 6.04
CA THR A 44 -52.16 4.32 5.94
C THR A 44 -52.65 4.35 4.49
N ALA A 45 -53.93 4.72 4.29
CA ALA A 45 -54.48 4.99 2.96
C ALA A 45 -53.62 5.99 2.16
N LEU A 46 -53.04 6.99 2.82
CA LEU A 46 -52.16 7.98 2.18
C LEU A 46 -50.85 7.35 1.67
N HIS A 47 -50.25 6.42 2.42
CA HIS A 47 -49.05 5.70 1.98
C HIS A 47 -49.33 4.87 0.72
N LEU A 48 -50.46 4.15 0.69
CA LEU A 48 -50.83 3.34 -0.47
C LEU A 48 -51.13 4.19 -1.70
N ALA A 49 -51.83 5.32 -1.51
CA ALA A 49 -52.10 6.27 -2.59
C ALA A 49 -50.80 6.88 -3.16
N ALA A 50 -49.84 7.20 -2.26
CA ALA A 50 -48.53 7.70 -2.64
C ALA A 50 -47.70 6.65 -3.38
N ALA A 51 -47.68 5.41 -2.89
CA ALA A 51 -46.98 4.29 -3.53
C ALA A 51 -47.51 3.99 -4.94
N ALA A 52 -48.82 4.13 -5.14
CA ALA A 52 -49.50 3.87 -6.40
C ALA A 52 -49.52 5.08 -7.35
N GLY A 53 -49.01 6.24 -6.93
CA GLY A 53 -49.00 7.46 -7.75
C GLY A 53 -50.39 8.09 -7.97
N HIS A 54 -51.37 7.78 -7.12
CA HIS A 54 -52.75 8.25 -7.29
C HIS A 54 -52.93 9.69 -6.77
N ALA A 55 -52.34 10.65 -7.49
CA ALA A 55 -52.30 12.08 -7.15
C ALA A 55 -53.65 12.67 -6.71
N HIS A 56 -54.73 12.34 -7.44
CA HIS A 56 -56.07 12.83 -7.13
C HIS A 56 -56.66 12.24 -5.83
N ILE A 57 -56.31 10.99 -5.49
CA ILE A 57 -56.69 10.37 -4.22
C ILE A 57 -55.85 10.95 -3.08
N VAL A 58 -54.55 11.20 -3.29
CA VAL A 58 -53.68 11.88 -2.31
C VAL A 58 -54.24 13.26 -1.96
N ALA A 59 -54.60 14.07 -2.97
CA ALA A 59 -55.20 15.39 -2.74
C ALA A 59 -56.50 15.30 -1.94
N LEU A 60 -57.36 14.33 -2.26
CA LEU A 60 -58.60 14.10 -1.54
C LEU A 60 -58.35 13.71 -0.08
N LEU A 61 -57.46 12.74 0.18
CA LEU A 61 -57.13 12.27 1.52
C LEU A 61 -56.57 13.40 2.39
N LEU A 62 -55.64 14.21 1.87
CA LEU A 62 -55.06 15.36 2.60
C LEU A 62 -56.11 16.42 2.91
N LYS A 63 -56.97 16.78 1.93
CA LYS A 63 -58.07 17.72 2.13
C LYS A 63 -59.09 17.22 3.17
N SER A 64 -59.25 15.91 3.30
CA SER A 64 -60.11 15.26 4.28
C SER A 64 -59.44 15.02 5.64
N GLY A 65 -58.23 15.54 5.88
CA GLY A 65 -57.56 15.49 7.17
C GLY A 65 -56.70 14.24 7.41
N ALA A 66 -56.22 13.58 6.35
CA ALA A 66 -55.20 12.55 6.48
C ALA A 66 -53.92 13.16 7.05
N ASP A 67 -53.32 12.51 8.04
CA ASP A 67 -52.10 12.99 8.68
C ASP A 67 -50.86 12.56 7.85
N PRO A 68 -50.18 13.50 7.17
CA PRO A 68 -49.02 13.17 6.34
C PRO A 68 -47.77 12.80 7.14
N SER A 69 -47.75 13.08 8.46
CA SER A 69 -46.61 12.79 9.33
C SER A 69 -46.61 11.36 9.86
N ARG A 70 -47.72 10.62 9.69
CA ARG A 70 -47.82 9.20 10.06
C ARG A 70 -46.74 8.42 9.35
N GLN A 71 -46.00 7.62 10.12
CA GLN A 71 -44.98 6.72 9.60
C GLN A 71 -45.47 5.28 9.58
N ASN A 72 -45.05 4.52 8.57
CA ASN A 72 -45.27 3.08 8.49
C ASN A 72 -44.27 2.30 9.41
N GLU A 73 -44.17 0.98 9.27
CA GLU A 73 -43.24 0.18 10.09
C GLU A 73 -41.77 0.45 9.77
N ASP A 74 -41.44 0.86 8.54
CA ASP A 74 -40.09 1.26 8.12
C ASP A 74 -39.76 2.71 8.54
N CYS A 75 -40.61 3.32 9.37
CA CYS A 75 -40.58 4.74 9.73
C CYS A 75 -40.69 5.69 8.51
N ASP A 76 -41.17 5.22 7.37
CA ASP A 76 -41.42 6.07 6.20
C ASP A 76 -42.74 6.81 6.35
N ALA A 77 -42.72 8.12 6.11
CA ALA A 77 -43.93 8.88 5.84
C ALA A 77 -44.36 8.72 4.38
N ALA A 78 -45.61 9.08 4.08
CA ALA A 78 -46.14 8.93 2.72
C ALA A 78 -45.32 9.68 1.64
N ILE A 79 -44.66 10.79 2.01
CA ILE A 79 -43.77 11.53 1.11
C ILE A 79 -42.46 10.77 0.80
N HIS A 80 -41.90 10.01 1.76
CA HIS A 80 -40.75 9.14 1.48
C HIS A 80 -41.13 8.06 0.47
N VAL A 81 -42.28 7.43 0.66
CA VAL A 81 -42.80 6.42 -0.28
C VAL A 81 -43.00 7.01 -1.68
N ALA A 82 -43.54 8.24 -1.79
CA ALA A 82 -43.67 8.93 -3.08
C ALA A 82 -42.30 9.19 -3.74
N CYS A 83 -41.28 9.58 -2.95
CA CYS A 83 -39.92 9.76 -3.43
C CYS A 83 -39.31 8.44 -3.93
N ILE A 84 -39.43 7.34 -3.18
CA ILE A 84 -38.94 6.01 -3.60
C ILE A 84 -39.57 5.61 -4.95
N LYS A 85 -40.90 5.77 -5.06
CA LYS A 85 -41.65 5.38 -6.26
C LYS A 85 -41.51 6.35 -7.43
N GLY A 86 -40.89 7.51 -7.24
CA GLY A 86 -40.75 8.50 -8.33
C GLY A 86 -42.08 9.18 -8.70
N SER A 87 -43.03 9.27 -7.77
CA SER A 87 -44.34 9.89 -8.01
C SER A 87 -44.28 11.41 -7.89
N THR A 88 -43.72 12.08 -8.90
CA THR A 88 -43.48 13.54 -8.89
C THR A 88 -44.74 14.35 -8.54
N GLU A 89 -45.88 14.04 -9.17
CA GLU A 89 -47.12 14.79 -8.95
C GLU A 89 -47.66 14.61 -7.53
N VAL A 90 -47.50 13.42 -6.95
CA VAL A 90 -47.85 13.15 -5.55
C VAL A 90 -47.02 14.04 -4.63
N VAL A 91 -45.70 14.14 -4.85
CA VAL A 91 -44.82 15.01 -4.05
C VAL A 91 -45.23 16.48 -4.16
N LYS A 92 -45.53 16.98 -5.37
CA LYS A 92 -46.01 18.36 -5.56
C LYS A 92 -47.28 18.63 -4.76
N ILE A 93 -48.25 17.72 -4.79
CA ILE A 93 -49.51 17.85 -4.06
C ILE A 93 -49.27 17.81 -2.56
N MET A 94 -48.47 16.86 -2.06
CA MET A 94 -48.12 16.74 -0.64
C MET A 94 -47.48 18.03 -0.10
N LEU A 95 -46.45 18.53 -0.78
CA LEU A 95 -45.77 19.76 -0.35
C LEU A 95 -46.72 20.97 -0.38
N SER A 96 -47.64 21.03 -1.34
CA SER A 96 -48.62 22.13 -1.44
C SER A 96 -49.73 22.05 -0.38
N ASN A 97 -49.90 20.90 0.28
CA ASN A 97 -50.81 20.69 1.41
C ASN A 97 -50.09 20.72 2.77
N GLY A 98 -48.88 21.29 2.84
CA GLY A 98 -48.17 21.53 4.09
C GLY A 98 -47.51 20.30 4.71
N CYS A 99 -47.25 19.24 3.93
CA CYS A 99 -46.42 18.13 4.40
C CYS A 99 -45.02 18.64 4.81
N ASP A 100 -44.51 18.15 5.95
CA ASP A 100 -43.17 18.49 6.41
C ASP A 100 -42.11 17.95 5.44
N ILE A 101 -41.35 18.88 4.86
CA ILE A 101 -40.26 18.60 3.90
C ILE A 101 -39.00 18.06 4.59
N HIS A 102 -38.91 18.19 5.92
CA HIS A 102 -37.77 17.76 6.73
C HIS A 102 -38.07 16.53 7.60
N ILE A 103 -39.21 15.87 7.38
CA ILE A 103 -39.56 14.62 8.05
C ILE A 103 -38.44 13.60 7.88
N ARG A 104 -38.23 12.75 8.87
CA ARG A 104 -37.08 11.84 8.92
C ARG A 104 -37.53 10.40 9.00
N ASP A 105 -37.00 9.54 8.12
CA ASP A 105 -37.22 8.10 8.15
C ASP A 105 -36.43 7.41 9.28
N TYR A 106 -36.39 6.07 9.26
CA TYR A 106 -35.64 5.26 10.21
C TYR A 106 -34.15 5.64 10.29
N PHE A 107 -33.51 5.88 9.13
CA PHE A 107 -32.10 6.28 9.03
C PHE A 107 -31.89 7.78 9.24
N ARG A 108 -32.89 8.47 9.80
CA ARG A 108 -32.95 9.92 9.95
C ARG A 108 -32.81 10.68 8.62
N ALA A 109 -33.07 10.03 7.49
CA ALA A 109 -32.96 10.58 6.15
C ALA A 109 -34.20 11.40 5.82
N THR A 110 -34.02 12.52 5.12
CA THR A 110 -35.11 13.40 4.69
C THR A 110 -35.67 12.96 3.33
N PRO A 111 -36.83 13.47 2.88
CA PRO A 111 -37.34 13.23 1.53
C PRO A 111 -36.30 13.53 0.43
N LEU A 112 -35.44 14.53 0.64
CA LEU A 112 -34.36 14.86 -0.30
C LEU A 112 -33.31 13.73 -0.39
N HIS A 113 -32.91 13.15 0.74
CA HIS A 113 -32.01 11.99 0.73
C HIS A 113 -32.64 10.81 -0.04
N VAL A 114 -33.92 10.52 0.25
CA VAL A 114 -34.63 9.40 -0.36
C VAL A 114 -34.79 9.60 -1.88
N ALA A 115 -35.11 10.82 -2.32
CA ALA A 115 -35.18 11.16 -3.74
C ALA A 115 -33.82 10.98 -4.44
N VAL A 116 -32.74 11.48 -3.85
CA VAL A 116 -31.38 11.34 -4.39
C VAL A 116 -30.92 9.88 -4.39
N ALA A 117 -31.16 9.13 -3.31
CA ALA A 117 -30.80 7.71 -3.20
C ALA A 117 -31.47 6.85 -4.28
N ASN A 118 -32.64 7.25 -4.76
CA ASN A 118 -33.42 6.56 -5.79
C ASN A 118 -33.31 7.22 -7.17
N ASN A 119 -32.33 8.11 -7.39
CA ASN A 119 -32.07 8.81 -8.65
C ASN A 119 -33.32 9.53 -9.20
N ARG A 120 -34.07 10.21 -8.32
CA ARG A 120 -35.25 11.00 -8.68
C ARG A 120 -34.90 12.48 -8.76
N SER A 121 -34.12 12.85 -9.77
CA SER A 121 -33.63 14.22 -9.97
C SER A 121 -34.76 15.25 -10.00
N GLU A 122 -35.86 14.99 -10.72
CA GLU A 122 -37.02 15.90 -10.75
C GLU A 122 -37.65 16.12 -9.35
N ILE A 123 -37.75 15.06 -8.54
CA ILE A 123 -38.28 15.16 -7.18
C ILE A 123 -37.31 15.92 -6.28
N ALA A 124 -36.01 15.62 -6.37
CA ALA A 124 -34.97 16.35 -5.64
C ALA A 124 -35.01 17.85 -5.98
N PHE A 125 -35.16 18.20 -7.26
CA PHE A 125 -35.31 19.58 -7.72
C PHE A 125 -36.50 20.29 -7.08
N ILE A 126 -37.66 19.62 -7.06
CA ILE A 126 -38.88 20.16 -6.45
C ILE A 126 -38.68 20.37 -4.96
N LEU A 127 -38.07 19.41 -4.26
CA LEU A 127 -37.80 19.52 -2.83
C LEU A 127 -36.86 20.71 -2.53
N LEU A 128 -35.79 20.88 -3.30
CA LEU A 128 -34.86 22.01 -3.15
C LEU A 128 -35.56 23.36 -3.41
N CYS A 129 -36.35 23.46 -4.48
CA CYS A 129 -37.16 24.64 -4.79
C CYS A 129 -38.16 24.99 -3.67
N ARG A 130 -38.57 24.01 -2.86
CA ARG A 130 -39.49 24.16 -1.73
C ARG A 130 -38.78 24.33 -0.38
N GLY A 131 -37.46 24.55 -0.39
CA GLY A 131 -36.68 24.86 0.81
C GLY A 131 -36.17 23.65 1.57
N ALA A 132 -36.08 22.46 0.94
CA ALA A 132 -35.39 21.33 1.55
C ALA A 132 -33.94 21.71 1.87
N ASP A 133 -33.48 21.34 3.06
CA ASP A 133 -32.10 21.57 3.48
C ASP A 133 -31.16 20.67 2.66
N VAL A 134 -30.43 21.29 1.74
CA VAL A 134 -29.45 20.64 0.85
C VAL A 134 -28.30 19.96 1.61
N ASN A 135 -28.05 20.38 2.84
CA ASN A 135 -26.96 19.89 3.70
C ASN A 135 -27.47 19.07 4.89
N ALA A 136 -28.75 18.69 4.90
CA ALA A 136 -29.32 17.85 5.94
C ALA A 136 -28.48 16.58 6.12
N LYS A 137 -28.29 16.14 7.36
CA LYS A 137 -27.55 14.91 7.68
C LYS A 137 -28.47 13.80 8.15
N ASN A 138 -28.30 12.61 7.56
CA ASN A 138 -28.90 11.38 8.03
C ASN A 138 -28.15 10.82 9.28
N GLU A 139 -28.52 9.62 9.73
CA GLU A 139 -27.92 8.96 10.90
C GLU A 139 -26.40 8.73 10.77
N ASP A 140 -25.93 8.40 9.57
CA ASP A 140 -24.51 8.22 9.27
C ASP A 140 -23.76 9.54 9.03
N GLY A 141 -24.42 10.68 9.21
CA GLY A 141 -23.86 12.00 8.94
C GLY A 141 -23.73 12.31 7.45
N LEU A 142 -24.27 11.47 6.57
CA LEU A 142 -24.27 11.68 5.12
C LEU A 142 -25.23 12.80 4.76
N THR A 143 -24.78 13.68 3.87
CA THR A 143 -25.63 14.68 3.21
C THR A 143 -26.16 14.12 1.88
N PRO A 144 -27.18 14.73 1.25
CA PRO A 144 -27.61 14.37 -0.10
C PRO A 144 -26.43 14.29 -1.09
N LEU A 145 -25.45 15.20 -0.97
CA LEU A 145 -24.26 15.22 -1.83
C LEU A 145 -23.37 13.97 -1.63
N HIS A 146 -23.27 13.42 -0.42
CA HIS A 146 -22.59 12.13 -0.20
C HIS A 146 -23.33 10.98 -0.88
N VAL A 147 -24.66 10.95 -0.78
CA VAL A 147 -25.49 9.92 -1.42
C VAL A 147 -25.31 9.97 -2.94
N THR A 148 -25.26 11.16 -3.53
CA THR A 148 -24.96 11.35 -4.95
C THR A 148 -23.58 10.82 -5.32
N ALA A 149 -22.56 11.08 -4.48
CA ALA A 149 -21.21 10.56 -4.66
C ALA A 149 -21.15 9.03 -4.62
N ALA A 150 -22.00 8.38 -3.83
CA ALA A 150 -22.10 6.92 -3.80
C ALA A 150 -22.76 6.37 -5.08
N ASN A 151 -23.88 6.97 -5.47
CA ASN A 151 -24.70 6.51 -6.60
C ASN A 151 -24.06 6.79 -7.97
N GLY A 152 -23.30 7.88 -8.10
CA GLY A 152 -22.72 8.30 -9.39
C GLY A 152 -23.67 9.13 -10.26
N ASP A 153 -24.71 9.74 -9.68
CA ASP A 153 -25.71 10.52 -10.42
C ASP A 153 -25.22 11.95 -10.71
N LEU A 154 -24.77 12.19 -11.95
CA LEU A 154 -24.20 13.46 -12.38
C LEU A 154 -25.23 14.59 -12.38
N GLU A 155 -26.47 14.31 -12.77
CA GLU A 155 -27.54 15.31 -12.85
C GLU A 155 -27.88 15.81 -11.44
N CYS A 156 -28.05 14.89 -10.49
CA CYS A 156 -28.26 15.25 -9.08
C CYS A 156 -27.05 16.00 -8.50
N ALA A 157 -25.81 15.63 -8.88
CA ALA A 157 -24.62 16.30 -8.38
C ALA A 157 -24.58 17.76 -8.80
N GLU A 158 -24.72 18.04 -10.10
CA GLU A 158 -24.78 19.42 -10.60
C GLU A 158 -25.92 20.22 -9.98
N MET A 159 -27.09 19.60 -9.86
CA MET A 159 -28.25 20.23 -9.25
C MET A 159 -27.96 20.63 -7.80
N LEU A 160 -27.50 19.71 -6.97
CA LEU A 160 -27.18 20.00 -5.57
C LEU A 160 -26.10 21.10 -5.45
N MET A 161 -25.08 21.08 -6.31
CA MET A 161 -24.06 22.13 -6.33
C MET A 161 -24.63 23.51 -6.71
N LYS A 162 -25.56 23.57 -7.67
CA LYS A 162 -26.29 24.81 -8.03
C LYS A 162 -27.15 25.36 -6.88
N PHE A 163 -27.62 24.48 -5.99
CA PHE A 163 -28.31 24.84 -4.74
C PHE A 163 -27.35 25.02 -3.55
N HIS A 164 -26.05 25.25 -3.81
CA HIS A 164 -25.03 25.53 -2.80
C HIS A 164 -24.84 24.41 -1.74
N ALA A 165 -24.93 23.14 -2.18
CA ALA A 165 -24.52 22.01 -1.35
C ALA A 165 -23.05 22.17 -0.89
N SER A 166 -22.80 21.92 0.39
CA SER A 166 -21.46 22.01 0.96
C SER A 166 -20.66 20.74 0.69
N THR A 167 -19.50 20.93 0.04
CA THR A 167 -18.52 19.86 -0.23
C THR A 167 -17.63 19.55 0.98
N SER A 168 -17.74 20.32 2.06
CA SER A 168 -16.92 20.19 3.28
C SER A 168 -17.61 19.42 4.41
N CYS A 169 -18.90 19.10 4.26
CA CYS A 169 -19.63 18.33 5.27
C CYS A 169 -18.96 16.97 5.47
N LYS A 170 -18.73 16.62 6.74
CA LYS A 170 -18.17 15.31 7.12
C LYS A 170 -19.25 14.32 7.54
N ASP A 171 -19.13 13.08 7.05
CA ASP A 171 -19.85 11.90 7.51
C ASP A 171 -19.37 11.46 8.92
N ARG A 172 -19.97 10.39 9.47
CA ARG A 172 -19.59 9.83 10.80
C ARG A 172 -18.15 9.34 10.88
N TYR A 173 -17.50 9.08 9.75
CA TYR A 173 -16.11 8.66 9.63
C TYR A 173 -15.19 9.82 9.25
N GLY A 174 -15.68 11.06 9.35
CA GLY A 174 -14.93 12.27 8.99
C GLY A 174 -14.77 12.50 7.49
N GLY A 175 -15.30 11.62 6.64
CA GLY A 175 -15.16 11.71 5.18
C GLY A 175 -16.08 12.77 4.58
N THR A 176 -15.59 13.46 3.55
CA THR A 176 -16.36 14.40 2.75
C THR A 176 -17.00 13.72 1.53
N PRO A 177 -17.89 14.38 0.76
CA PRO A 177 -18.42 13.81 -0.48
C PRO A 177 -17.32 13.40 -1.49
N LEU A 178 -16.20 14.12 -1.51
CA LEU A 178 -15.04 13.75 -2.34
C LEU A 178 -14.39 12.43 -1.88
N HIS A 179 -14.38 12.14 -0.57
CA HIS A 179 -13.93 10.84 -0.06
C HIS A 179 -14.86 9.72 -0.52
N GLU A 180 -16.18 9.92 -0.46
CA GLU A 180 -17.13 8.91 -0.93
C GLU A 180 -16.96 8.67 -2.44
N ALA A 181 -16.80 9.73 -3.24
CA ALA A 181 -16.48 9.61 -4.66
C ALA A 181 -15.19 8.81 -4.89
N ALA A 182 -14.13 9.07 -4.12
CA ALA A 182 -12.86 8.35 -4.20
C ALA A 182 -12.98 6.87 -3.78
N ARG A 183 -13.72 6.56 -2.71
CA ARG A 183 -13.97 5.17 -2.26
C ARG A 183 -14.68 4.35 -3.34
N ARG A 184 -15.55 5.00 -4.10
CA ARG A 184 -16.40 4.38 -5.14
C ARG A 184 -15.81 4.49 -6.55
N GLY A 185 -14.71 5.21 -6.74
CA GLY A 185 -14.11 5.46 -8.07
C GLY A 185 -14.99 6.32 -8.97
N ARG A 186 -15.82 7.22 -8.42
CA ARG A 186 -16.70 8.10 -9.21
C ARG A 186 -15.95 9.33 -9.69
N ARG A 187 -15.11 9.15 -10.71
CA ARG A 187 -14.28 10.22 -11.28
C ARG A 187 -15.11 11.42 -11.75
N ASP A 188 -16.19 11.18 -12.50
CA ASP A 188 -16.98 12.27 -13.07
C ASP A 188 -17.67 13.12 -12.00
N ILE A 189 -18.14 12.49 -10.92
CA ILE A 189 -18.70 13.20 -9.75
C ILE A 189 -17.62 14.00 -9.03
N ALA A 190 -16.44 13.41 -8.81
CA ALA A 190 -15.32 14.10 -8.19
C ALA A 190 -14.91 15.33 -9.01
N SER A 191 -14.91 15.23 -10.35
CA SER A 191 -14.64 16.36 -11.25
C SER A 191 -15.63 17.50 -11.02
N ILE A 192 -16.93 17.21 -10.91
CA ILE A 192 -17.93 18.22 -10.55
C ILE A 192 -17.58 18.87 -9.21
N PHE A 193 -17.32 18.08 -8.16
CA PHE A 193 -17.05 18.65 -6.83
C PHE A 193 -15.79 19.53 -6.81
N LEU A 194 -14.73 19.12 -7.49
CA LEU A 194 -13.48 19.86 -7.58
C LEU A 194 -13.67 21.18 -8.35
N ASN A 195 -14.43 21.18 -9.46
CA ASN A 195 -14.74 22.39 -10.23
C ASN A 195 -15.54 23.43 -9.43
N TYR A 196 -16.27 23.00 -8.41
CA TYR A 196 -16.97 23.89 -7.46
C TYR A 196 -16.11 24.25 -6.22
N GLY A 197 -14.79 24.02 -6.25
CA GLY A 197 -13.87 24.46 -5.21
C GLY A 197 -13.83 23.55 -3.97
N CYS A 198 -14.13 22.25 -4.11
CA CYS A 198 -13.93 21.29 -3.02
C CYS A 198 -12.45 21.25 -2.60
N ASN A 199 -12.19 21.28 -1.28
CA ASN A 199 -10.84 21.10 -0.77
C ASN A 199 -10.36 19.65 -0.97
N VAL A 200 -9.48 19.46 -1.96
CA VAL A 200 -8.88 18.17 -2.31
C VAL A 200 -8.05 17.54 -1.17
N ASN A 201 -7.53 18.38 -0.27
CA ASN A 201 -6.66 17.99 0.85
C ASN A 201 -7.44 17.76 2.14
N SER A 202 -8.77 17.68 2.08
CA SER A 202 -9.58 17.35 3.25
C SER A 202 -9.20 15.97 3.77
N GLU A 203 -9.10 15.84 5.10
CA GLU A 203 -8.80 14.57 5.78
C GLU A 203 -10.05 13.98 6.44
N ASP A 204 -10.19 12.65 6.31
CA ASP A 204 -11.15 11.86 7.08
C ASP A 204 -10.65 11.50 8.50
N ALA A 205 -11.40 10.71 9.26
CA ALA A 205 -11.03 10.34 10.63
C ALA A 205 -9.78 9.43 10.71
N ALA A 206 -9.33 8.85 9.59
CA ALA A 206 -8.10 8.10 9.49
C ALA A 206 -6.95 8.94 8.88
N SER A 207 -7.09 10.27 8.88
CA SER A 207 -6.17 11.23 8.24
C SER A 207 -5.93 10.95 6.76
N GLN A 208 -6.86 10.26 6.10
CA GLN A 208 -6.75 9.99 4.69
C GLN A 208 -7.34 11.14 3.90
N THR A 209 -6.67 11.52 2.81
CA THR A 209 -7.24 12.37 1.77
C THR A 209 -7.91 11.52 0.68
N ALA A 210 -8.65 12.17 -0.21
CA ALA A 210 -9.19 11.52 -1.41
C ALA A 210 -8.09 10.84 -2.25
N MET A 211 -6.88 11.41 -2.26
CA MET A 211 -5.75 10.85 -2.98
C MET A 211 -5.23 9.56 -2.34
N HIS A 212 -5.19 9.47 -1.01
CA HIS A 212 -4.86 8.22 -0.32
C HIS A 212 -5.82 7.10 -0.72
N LEU A 213 -7.12 7.41 -0.84
CA LEU A 213 -8.14 6.45 -1.25
C LEU A 213 -7.94 5.99 -2.70
N ALA A 214 -7.66 6.92 -3.62
CA ALA A 214 -7.34 6.62 -5.02
C ALA A 214 -6.13 5.69 -5.13
N VAL A 215 -5.03 6.01 -4.42
CA VAL A 215 -3.82 5.19 -4.40
C VAL A 215 -4.06 3.81 -3.81
N ARG A 216 -4.82 3.69 -2.71
CA ARG A 216 -5.12 2.38 -2.08
C ARG A 216 -5.91 1.44 -3.00
N ARG A 217 -6.73 2.01 -3.88
CA ARG A 217 -7.53 1.30 -4.89
C ARG A 217 -6.75 1.06 -6.20
N ASN A 218 -5.56 1.63 -6.35
CA ASN A 218 -4.83 1.70 -7.62
C ASN A 218 -5.66 2.32 -8.74
N ASP A 219 -6.50 3.31 -8.42
CA ASP A 219 -7.39 3.97 -9.36
C ASP A 219 -6.63 5.09 -10.09
N MET A 220 -5.95 4.71 -11.18
CA MET A 220 -5.12 5.64 -11.97
C MET A 220 -5.92 6.80 -12.56
N ASP A 221 -7.17 6.55 -12.96
CA ASP A 221 -8.05 7.56 -13.55
C ASP A 221 -8.46 8.60 -12.51
N PHE A 222 -8.89 8.16 -11.33
CA PHE A 222 -9.23 9.06 -10.24
C PHE A 222 -8.01 9.81 -9.74
N PHE A 223 -6.86 9.13 -9.64
CA PHE A 223 -5.60 9.74 -9.26
C PHE A 223 -5.17 10.84 -10.24
N SER A 224 -5.25 10.58 -11.55
CA SER A 224 -4.94 11.55 -12.60
C SER A 224 -5.88 12.75 -12.59
N LEU A 225 -7.17 12.56 -12.25
CA LEU A 225 -8.11 13.66 -12.05
C LEU A 225 -7.63 14.59 -10.91
N LEU A 226 -7.23 14.03 -9.77
CA LEU A 226 -6.81 14.83 -8.61
C LEU A 226 -5.54 15.64 -8.89
N LEU A 227 -4.68 15.16 -9.78
CA LEU A 227 -3.44 15.83 -10.20
C LEU A 227 -3.64 16.89 -11.30
N GLN A 228 -4.85 17.06 -11.82
CA GLN A 228 -5.09 18.09 -12.84
C GLN A 228 -4.73 19.49 -12.32
N GLU A 229 -4.17 20.29 -13.23
CA GLU A 229 -3.80 21.69 -12.98
C GLU A 229 -4.96 22.46 -12.33
N GLY A 230 -4.68 23.12 -11.20
CA GLY A 230 -5.64 23.92 -10.45
C GLY A 230 -6.20 23.28 -9.18
N PHE A 231 -6.10 21.95 -8.99
CA PHE A 231 -6.55 21.32 -7.74
C PHE A 231 -5.47 21.26 -6.65
N CYS A 232 -4.19 21.24 -7.04
CA CYS A 232 -3.02 21.32 -6.14
C CYS A 232 -3.09 20.37 -4.91
N PRO A 233 -3.18 19.04 -5.11
CA PRO A 233 -3.18 18.09 -4.01
C PRO A 233 -1.81 18.09 -3.30
N ASP A 234 -1.82 18.03 -1.97
CA ASP A 234 -0.62 17.83 -1.16
C ASP A 234 -0.33 16.33 -1.04
N LEU A 235 0.76 15.90 -1.69
CA LEU A 235 1.21 14.51 -1.72
C LEU A 235 1.91 14.08 -0.43
N ASN A 236 2.21 15.02 0.48
CA ASN A 236 2.96 14.80 1.71
C ASN A 236 2.09 14.75 2.97
N ILE A 237 0.77 14.81 2.84
CA ILE A 237 -0.14 14.55 3.97
C ILE A 237 0.02 13.10 4.41
N PHE A 238 0.10 12.86 5.72
CA PHE A 238 0.25 11.54 6.30
C PHE A 238 -1.10 10.98 6.76
N ASP A 239 -1.37 9.72 6.40
CA ASP A 239 -2.49 8.98 6.97
C ASP A 239 -2.25 8.62 8.45
N ALA A 240 -3.24 8.00 9.10
CA ALA A 240 -3.14 7.58 10.50
C ALA A 240 -2.02 6.55 10.79
N ARG A 241 -1.41 5.93 9.76
CA ARG A 241 -0.23 5.06 9.89
C ARG A 241 1.08 5.83 9.68
N GLY A 242 0.99 7.14 9.51
CA GLY A 242 2.09 8.03 9.22
C GLY A 242 2.53 8.02 7.76
N ASP A 243 1.81 7.36 6.86
CA ASP A 243 2.21 7.20 5.46
C ASP A 243 1.66 8.31 4.56
N ALA A 244 2.54 8.95 3.80
CA ALA A 244 2.13 9.69 2.60
C ALA A 244 1.74 8.74 1.46
N VAL A 245 1.11 9.27 0.40
CA VAL A 245 0.59 8.49 -0.73
C VAL A 245 1.65 7.62 -1.42
N ILE A 246 2.90 8.10 -1.52
CA ILE A 246 4.01 7.31 -2.08
C ILE A 246 4.37 6.08 -1.25
N HIS A 247 4.31 6.18 0.08
CA HIS A 247 4.57 5.06 0.98
C HIS A 247 3.49 3.99 0.83
N VAL A 248 2.22 4.42 0.68
CA VAL A 248 1.10 3.52 0.43
C VAL A 248 1.24 2.80 -0.92
N ALA A 249 1.61 3.53 -1.99
CA ALA A 249 1.84 2.96 -3.31
C ALA A 249 3.01 1.96 -3.33
N ALA A 250 4.14 2.31 -2.71
CA ALA A 250 5.30 1.45 -2.59
C ALA A 250 4.99 0.19 -1.77
N LYS A 251 4.29 0.33 -0.64
CA LYS A 251 3.86 -0.81 0.20
C LYS A 251 2.98 -1.80 -0.56
N LYS A 252 2.12 -1.31 -1.45
CA LYS A 252 1.21 -2.15 -2.25
C LYS A 252 1.84 -2.68 -3.53
N GLY A 253 3.00 -2.19 -3.95
CA GLY A 253 3.65 -2.64 -5.18
C GLY A 253 3.13 -2.01 -6.46
N PHE A 254 2.44 -0.86 -6.36
CA PHE A 254 1.86 -0.19 -7.52
C PHE A 254 2.92 0.61 -8.27
N GLN A 255 3.76 -0.07 -9.05
CA GLN A 255 4.92 0.52 -9.73
C GLN A 255 4.54 1.72 -10.61
N HIS A 256 3.49 1.59 -11.43
CA HIS A 256 3.04 2.67 -12.31
C HIS A 256 2.50 3.89 -11.53
N MET A 257 1.83 3.65 -10.39
CA MET A 257 1.40 4.73 -9.50
C MET A 257 2.60 5.47 -8.87
N VAL A 258 3.62 4.73 -8.44
CA VAL A 258 4.87 5.32 -7.90
C VAL A 258 5.61 6.12 -8.98
N GLU A 259 5.65 5.61 -10.22
CA GLU A 259 6.22 6.33 -11.36
C GLU A 259 5.54 7.67 -11.59
N LEU A 260 4.20 7.67 -11.63
CA LEU A 260 3.43 8.90 -11.79
C LEU A 260 3.63 9.88 -10.62
N LEU A 261 3.76 9.38 -9.39
CA LEU A 261 4.09 10.21 -8.22
C LEU A 261 5.47 10.88 -8.36
N PHE A 262 6.46 10.18 -8.92
CA PHE A 262 7.78 10.77 -9.20
C PHE A 262 7.72 11.86 -10.26
N GLU A 263 6.94 11.64 -11.33
CA GLU A 263 6.71 12.64 -12.38
C GLU A 263 6.08 13.92 -11.81
N HIS A 264 5.30 13.80 -10.73
CA HIS A 264 4.68 14.93 -10.01
C HIS A 264 5.50 15.41 -8.80
N GLY A 265 6.81 15.13 -8.78
CA GLY A 265 7.75 15.74 -7.86
C GLY A 265 7.88 15.07 -6.48
N CYS A 266 7.32 13.87 -6.27
CA CYS A 266 7.59 13.12 -5.05
C CYS A 266 9.06 12.68 -4.99
N ASP A 267 9.71 12.86 -3.84
CA ASP A 267 11.06 12.34 -3.61
C ASP A 267 11.02 10.82 -3.34
N VAL A 268 11.86 10.06 -4.06
CA VAL A 268 12.08 8.62 -3.85
C VAL A 268 12.55 8.29 -2.43
N ASN A 269 13.16 9.26 -1.74
CA ASN A 269 13.65 9.16 -0.37
C ASN A 269 12.76 9.90 0.64
N SER A 270 11.54 10.28 0.26
CA SER A 270 10.57 10.93 1.17
C SER A 270 10.44 10.15 2.48
N LEU A 271 10.33 10.87 3.60
CA LEU A 271 10.18 10.24 4.90
C LEU A 271 8.73 10.34 5.35
N ASN A 272 8.21 9.23 5.86
CA ASN A 272 6.92 9.19 6.53
C ASN A 272 7.05 9.63 8.01
N ALA A 273 5.96 9.61 8.77
CA ALA A 273 5.96 10.12 10.15
C ALA A 273 6.92 9.39 11.12
N ILE A 274 7.36 8.17 10.80
CA ILE A 274 8.35 7.40 11.58
C ILE A 274 9.73 7.36 10.92
N GLY A 275 10.00 8.25 9.96
CA GLY A 275 11.31 8.34 9.29
C GLY A 275 11.56 7.24 8.26
N GLN A 276 10.55 6.49 7.85
CA GLN A 276 10.70 5.42 6.85
C GLN A 276 10.54 5.97 5.44
N THR A 277 11.39 5.49 4.53
CA THR A 277 11.30 5.77 3.09
C THR A 277 10.33 4.82 2.38
N PRO A 278 9.92 5.11 1.12
CA PRO A 278 9.19 4.15 0.29
C PRO A 278 9.89 2.78 0.21
N LEU A 279 11.22 2.75 0.21
CA LEU A 279 12.02 1.52 0.18
C LEU A 279 11.89 0.69 1.48
N HIS A 280 11.73 1.34 2.65
CA HIS A 280 11.40 0.62 3.90
C HIS A 280 10.01 -0.01 3.82
N ARG A 281 9.07 0.69 3.15
CA ARG A 281 7.65 0.29 3.07
C ARG A 281 7.35 -0.75 2.01
N ALA A 282 8.19 -0.88 0.97
CA ALA A 282 8.10 -1.90 -0.09
C ALA A 282 8.38 -3.34 0.39
N GLY A 283 8.29 -3.60 1.71
CA GLY A 283 8.88 -4.75 2.37
C GLY A 283 7.99 -5.97 2.56
N HIS A 284 7.55 -6.58 1.46
CA HIS A 284 6.92 -7.91 1.46
C HIS A 284 7.57 -8.79 0.39
N GLU A 285 7.58 -10.12 0.58
CA GLU A 285 8.25 -11.09 -0.34
C GLU A 285 7.87 -10.92 -1.82
N THR A 286 6.64 -10.47 -2.10
CA THR A 286 6.14 -10.27 -3.47
C THR A 286 6.59 -8.96 -4.12
N GLN A 287 7.32 -8.10 -3.40
CA GLN A 287 7.61 -6.73 -3.79
C GLN A 287 9.04 -6.52 -4.34
N MET A 288 9.76 -7.60 -4.65
CA MET A 288 11.07 -7.51 -5.29
C MET A 288 11.08 -6.60 -6.55
N PRO A 289 10.06 -6.62 -7.44
CA PRO A 289 9.99 -5.68 -8.57
C PRO A 289 9.93 -4.20 -8.13
N MET A 290 9.14 -3.89 -7.09
CA MET A 290 9.04 -2.54 -6.53
C MET A 290 10.35 -2.11 -5.87
N ILE A 291 10.98 -2.98 -5.08
CA ILE A 291 12.29 -2.70 -4.47
C ILE A 291 13.33 -2.39 -5.56
N LYS A 292 13.39 -3.23 -6.60
CA LYS A 292 14.29 -3.02 -7.74
C LYS A 292 14.01 -1.68 -8.43
N PHE A 293 12.73 -1.39 -8.69
CA PHE A 293 12.31 -0.15 -9.32
C PHE A 293 12.72 1.08 -8.49
N LEU A 294 12.42 1.11 -7.19
CA LEU A 294 12.82 2.21 -6.30
C LEU A 294 14.34 2.41 -6.28
N LEU A 295 15.11 1.32 -6.17
CA LEU A 295 16.57 1.35 -6.19
C LEU A 295 17.14 1.86 -7.53
N GLN A 296 16.52 1.50 -8.66
CA GLN A 296 16.87 2.01 -9.99
C GLN A 296 16.53 3.50 -10.14
N ARG A 297 15.47 3.98 -9.47
CA ARG A 297 15.09 5.40 -9.40
C ARG A 297 15.86 6.20 -8.34
N GLY A 298 16.92 5.63 -7.75
CA GLY A 298 17.83 6.34 -6.84
C GLY A 298 17.46 6.29 -5.36
N ALA A 299 16.60 5.35 -4.93
CA ALA A 299 16.34 5.13 -3.52
C ALA A 299 17.64 4.79 -2.76
N ASN A 300 17.90 5.48 -1.65
CA ASN A 300 19.06 5.24 -0.80
C ASN A 300 18.75 4.11 0.21
N PRO A 301 19.42 2.95 0.12
CA PRO A 301 19.16 1.81 1.01
C PRO A 301 19.77 1.97 2.41
N ASN A 302 20.38 3.12 2.72
CA ASN A 302 21.07 3.37 4.00
C ASN A 302 20.39 4.44 4.87
N ILE A 303 19.26 4.99 4.43
CA ILE A 303 18.48 5.91 5.26
C ILE A 303 17.93 5.14 6.46
N ARG A 304 18.02 5.76 7.64
CA ARG A 304 17.55 5.19 8.90
C ARG A 304 16.18 5.73 9.25
N ASP A 305 15.32 4.85 9.72
CA ASP A 305 14.06 5.23 10.35
C ASP A 305 14.23 5.70 11.80
N ALA A 306 13.12 6.02 12.46
CA ALA A 306 13.11 6.47 13.86
C ALA A 306 13.68 5.43 14.85
N TYR A 307 13.78 4.15 14.46
CA TYR A 307 14.39 3.07 15.24
C TYR A 307 15.86 2.82 14.85
N GLY A 308 16.42 3.65 13.98
CA GLY A 308 17.77 3.49 13.45
C GLY A 308 17.89 2.34 12.43
N LYS A 309 16.77 1.70 12.05
CA LYS A 309 16.75 0.60 11.10
C LYS A 309 16.84 1.15 9.68
N VAL A 310 17.56 0.43 8.83
CA VAL A 310 17.58 0.64 7.38
C VAL A 310 16.77 -0.47 6.69
N PRO A 311 16.41 -0.38 5.40
CA PRO A 311 15.64 -1.44 4.72
C PRO A 311 16.27 -2.83 4.84
N LEU A 312 17.61 -2.92 4.88
CA LEU A 312 18.32 -4.19 5.07
C LEU A 312 18.12 -4.80 6.47
N HIS A 313 17.81 -4.01 7.51
CA HIS A 313 17.42 -4.56 8.82
C HIS A 313 16.04 -5.22 8.74
N ILE A 314 15.09 -4.55 8.09
CA ILE A 314 13.73 -5.07 7.90
C ILE A 314 13.79 -6.36 7.08
N ALA A 315 14.60 -6.37 6.02
CA ALA A 315 14.79 -7.56 5.18
C ALA A 315 15.33 -8.77 5.97
N ALA A 316 16.30 -8.54 6.87
CA ALA A 316 16.90 -9.58 7.70
C ALA A 316 15.98 -10.05 8.84
N GLU A 317 15.13 -9.16 9.38
CA GLU A 317 14.19 -9.49 10.46
C GLU A 317 12.91 -10.19 9.96
N MET A 318 12.47 -9.86 8.74
CA MET A 318 11.26 -10.42 8.15
C MET A 318 11.54 -11.64 7.25
N GLY A 319 12.78 -12.13 7.21
CA GLY A 319 13.18 -13.30 6.42
C GLY A 319 12.97 -13.13 4.90
N TRP A 320 13.30 -11.96 4.33
CA TRP A 320 13.11 -11.73 2.89
C TRP A 320 14.00 -12.65 2.04
N THR A 321 13.59 -12.88 0.80
CA THR A 321 14.30 -13.81 -0.09
C THR A 321 15.78 -13.39 -0.29
N PRO A 322 16.68 -14.37 -0.51
CA PRO A 322 18.10 -14.10 -0.70
C PRO A 322 18.36 -13.16 -1.88
N GLU A 323 17.55 -13.24 -2.93
CA GLU A 323 17.63 -12.37 -4.10
C GLU A 323 17.34 -10.92 -3.75
N THR A 324 16.42 -10.66 -2.82
CA THR A 324 16.05 -9.31 -2.39
C THR A 324 17.14 -8.71 -1.48
N ILE A 325 17.70 -9.51 -0.57
CA ILE A 325 18.86 -9.11 0.25
C ILE A 325 20.07 -8.82 -0.65
N ASN A 326 20.38 -9.73 -1.58
CA ASN A 326 21.45 -9.55 -2.56
C ASN A 326 21.22 -8.30 -3.41
N LEU A 327 19.98 -8.03 -3.82
CA LEU A 327 19.60 -6.83 -4.56
C LEU A 327 19.92 -5.56 -3.75
N LEU A 328 19.46 -5.46 -2.49
CA LEU A 328 19.77 -4.31 -1.62
C LEU A 328 21.28 -4.11 -1.46
N LEU A 329 22.01 -5.19 -1.16
CA LEU A 329 23.46 -5.17 -0.99
C LEU A 329 24.19 -4.76 -2.28
N SER A 330 23.75 -5.27 -3.44
CA SER A 330 24.30 -4.90 -4.75
C SER A 330 24.06 -3.43 -5.10
N TYR A 331 23.00 -2.83 -4.56
CA TYR A 331 22.71 -1.40 -4.69
C TYR A 331 23.35 -0.52 -3.62
N GLY A 332 24.24 -1.07 -2.78
CA GLY A 332 25.06 -0.32 -1.84
C GLY A 332 24.49 -0.25 -0.42
N ALA A 333 23.55 -1.14 -0.05
CA ALA A 333 23.14 -1.28 1.33
C ALA A 333 24.34 -1.69 2.20
N ASN A 334 24.57 -0.98 3.30
CA ASN A 334 25.68 -1.23 4.21
C ASN A 334 25.23 -2.21 5.33
N PRO A 335 25.76 -3.45 5.36
CA PRO A 335 25.35 -4.46 6.35
C PRO A 335 25.85 -4.17 7.77
N ASN A 336 26.67 -3.13 7.95
CA ASN A 336 27.29 -2.78 9.23
C ASN A 336 26.61 -1.61 9.95
N ILE A 337 25.56 -1.04 9.37
CA ILE A 337 24.75 -0.03 10.05
C ILE A 337 24.09 -0.68 11.27
N LYS A 338 24.09 0.03 12.40
CA LYS A 338 23.44 -0.42 13.63
C LYS A 338 22.05 0.19 13.77
N ASP A 339 21.10 -0.49 14.37
CA ASP A 339 19.85 0.11 14.86
C ASP A 339 20.08 0.84 16.20
N LEU A 340 19.01 1.38 16.81
CA LEU A 340 19.10 1.99 18.15
C LEU A 340 19.54 1.02 19.26
N ASN A 341 19.31 -0.27 19.08
CA ASN A 341 19.79 -1.32 19.99
C ASN A 341 21.24 -1.73 19.70
N GLY A 342 21.91 -1.10 18.74
CA GLY A 342 23.26 -1.44 18.34
C GLY A 342 23.35 -2.71 17.48
N ASN A 343 22.23 -3.34 17.13
CA ASN A 343 22.17 -4.54 16.32
C ASN A 343 22.38 -4.19 14.85
N THR A 344 23.05 -5.06 14.10
CA THR A 344 23.15 -4.96 12.63
C THR A 344 22.18 -5.92 11.95
N SER A 345 22.02 -5.82 10.63
CA SER A 345 21.27 -6.83 9.86
C SER A 345 21.77 -8.26 10.12
N LEU A 346 23.07 -8.45 10.37
CA LEU A 346 23.65 -9.75 10.70
C LEU A 346 23.18 -10.27 12.07
N HIS A 347 22.94 -9.39 13.06
CA HIS A 347 22.37 -9.81 14.34
C HIS A 347 20.92 -10.29 14.16
N MET A 348 20.13 -9.56 13.37
CA MET A 348 18.73 -9.89 13.08
C MET A 348 18.64 -11.24 12.35
N SER A 349 19.40 -11.43 11.27
CA SER A 349 19.39 -12.70 10.52
C SER A 349 19.86 -13.89 11.36
N CYS A 350 20.77 -13.69 12.32
CA CYS A 350 21.19 -14.74 13.24
C CYS A 350 20.10 -15.09 14.26
N ARG A 351 19.27 -14.12 14.67
CA ARG A 351 18.12 -14.36 15.56
C ARG A 351 17.05 -15.20 14.88
N GLU A 352 16.74 -14.88 13.63
CA GLU A 352 15.73 -15.57 12.82
C GLU A 352 16.25 -16.89 12.20
N ALA A 353 17.49 -17.29 12.52
CA ALA A 353 18.14 -18.48 11.95
C ALA A 353 18.17 -18.54 10.40
N ASP A 354 18.23 -17.38 9.73
CA ASP A 354 18.24 -17.29 8.26
C ASP A 354 19.66 -17.51 7.70
N GLU A 355 19.96 -18.77 7.35
CA GLU A 355 21.23 -19.19 6.74
C GLU A 355 21.58 -18.37 5.49
N PHE A 356 20.59 -18.08 4.64
CA PHE A 356 20.84 -17.41 3.36
C PHE A 356 21.17 -15.94 3.56
N ALA A 357 20.39 -15.24 4.40
CA ALA A 357 20.65 -13.86 4.74
C ALA A 357 22.03 -13.70 5.40
N VAL A 358 22.36 -14.58 6.38
CA VAL A 358 23.67 -14.57 7.05
C VAL A 358 24.80 -14.74 6.03
N THR A 359 24.65 -15.70 5.12
CA THR A 359 25.64 -15.99 4.07
C THR A 359 25.86 -14.78 3.15
N GLU A 360 24.79 -14.20 2.61
CA GLU A 360 24.89 -13.04 1.71
C GLU A 360 25.46 -11.80 2.43
N LEU A 361 25.02 -11.53 3.67
CA LEU A 361 25.53 -10.43 4.47
C LEU A 361 27.05 -10.55 4.69
N LEU A 362 27.54 -11.74 5.06
CA LEU A 362 28.97 -11.99 5.28
C LEU A 362 29.79 -11.82 3.99
N TYR A 363 29.27 -12.29 2.85
CA TYR A 363 29.92 -12.11 1.56
C TYR A 363 30.00 -10.65 1.11
N PHE A 364 29.02 -9.83 1.47
CA PHE A 364 29.05 -8.38 1.26
C PHE A 364 29.73 -7.60 2.38
N GLY A 365 30.46 -8.29 3.26
CA GLY A 365 31.37 -7.66 4.22
C GLY A 365 30.71 -7.25 5.54
N ALA A 366 29.63 -7.93 5.94
CA ALA A 366 29.11 -7.83 7.30
C ALA A 366 30.20 -8.17 8.33
N ASN A 367 30.34 -7.33 9.34
CA ASN A 367 31.34 -7.44 10.37
C ASN A 367 30.73 -8.14 11.60
N PHE A 368 31.02 -9.43 11.72
CA PHE A 368 30.61 -10.24 12.87
C PHE A 368 31.22 -9.79 14.21
N ASN A 369 32.24 -8.92 14.22
CA ASN A 369 32.83 -8.40 15.46
C ASN A 369 32.02 -7.27 16.11
N ILE A 370 30.99 -6.76 15.42
CA ILE A 370 30.18 -5.66 15.94
C ILE A 370 29.42 -6.13 17.18
N LEU A 371 29.45 -5.29 18.22
CA LEU A 371 28.67 -5.47 19.44
C LEU A 371 27.43 -4.57 19.43
N ASN A 372 26.32 -5.12 19.95
CA ASN A 372 25.13 -4.37 20.27
C ASN A 372 25.25 -3.66 21.64
N ILE A 373 24.19 -2.96 22.09
CA ILE A 373 24.21 -2.25 23.38
C ILE A 373 24.33 -3.17 24.61
N LYS A 374 23.96 -4.45 24.47
CA LYS A 374 24.11 -5.49 25.50
C LYS A 374 25.48 -6.19 25.44
N ASN A 375 26.40 -5.69 24.61
CA ASN A 375 27.69 -6.31 24.33
C ASN A 375 27.60 -7.71 23.69
N GLU A 376 26.50 -8.06 23.04
CA GLU A 376 26.31 -9.32 22.33
C GLU A 376 26.87 -9.20 20.90
N THR A 377 27.36 -10.32 20.34
CA THR A 377 27.79 -10.43 18.94
C THR A 377 26.69 -11.13 18.14
N ALA A 378 26.77 -11.09 16.81
CA ALA A 378 25.90 -11.91 15.97
C ALA A 378 26.02 -13.42 16.28
N LEU A 379 27.22 -13.88 16.69
CA LEU A 379 27.43 -15.26 17.12
C LEU A 379 26.72 -15.58 18.45
N SER A 380 26.70 -14.66 19.42
CA SER A 380 25.94 -14.92 20.65
C SER A 380 24.44 -15.01 20.38
N PHE A 381 23.91 -14.19 19.47
CA PHE A 381 22.51 -14.29 19.01
C PHE A 381 22.21 -15.66 18.40
N ALA A 382 23.06 -16.16 17.50
CA ALA A 382 22.88 -17.47 16.88
C ALA A 382 22.94 -18.62 17.92
N LEU A 383 23.79 -18.50 18.94
CA LEU A 383 23.90 -19.50 20.02
C LEU A 383 22.71 -19.46 20.97
N GLU A 384 22.11 -18.29 21.20
CA GLU A 384 20.92 -18.11 22.04
C GLU A 384 19.62 -18.51 21.33
N ALA A 385 19.51 -18.33 20.00
CA ALA A 385 18.34 -18.75 19.21
C ALA A 385 18.08 -20.27 19.26
N ARG A 386 19.06 -21.04 19.73
CA ARG A 386 19.10 -22.51 19.80
C ARG A 386 18.04 -23.15 20.72
N TYR A 387 17.24 -22.35 21.44
CA TYR A 387 16.18 -22.87 22.31
C TYR A 387 14.84 -23.13 21.60
N GLU A 388 14.61 -22.61 20.39
CA GLU A 388 13.29 -22.69 19.72
C GLU A 388 13.29 -23.53 18.42
N GLU A 389 14.37 -23.52 17.62
CA GLU A 389 14.51 -24.36 16.40
C GLU A 389 15.92 -24.97 16.26
N LEU A 390 16.05 -26.29 16.43
CA LEU A 390 17.37 -26.92 16.68
C LEU A 390 18.34 -26.94 15.49
N HIS A 391 17.85 -27.11 14.26
CA HIS A 391 18.71 -27.38 13.09
C HIS A 391 19.16 -26.12 12.34
N ALA A 392 18.26 -25.16 12.08
CA ALA A 392 18.59 -23.95 11.33
C ALA A 392 19.62 -23.07 12.08
N ALA A 393 19.46 -22.95 13.41
CA ALA A 393 20.41 -22.23 14.25
C ALA A 393 21.82 -22.86 14.23
N GLU A 394 21.92 -24.19 14.11
CA GLU A 394 23.21 -24.88 14.04
C GLU A 394 23.98 -24.53 12.76
N GLU A 395 23.32 -24.50 11.61
CA GLU A 395 23.95 -24.15 10.34
C GLU A 395 24.40 -22.69 10.30
N VAL A 396 23.61 -21.75 10.83
CA VAL A 396 24.03 -20.35 10.99
C VAL A 396 25.32 -20.23 11.80
N VAL A 397 25.45 -20.97 12.91
CA VAL A 397 26.67 -20.98 13.73
C VAL A 397 27.86 -21.55 12.93
N LYS A 398 27.67 -22.64 12.18
CA LYS A 398 28.72 -23.20 11.32
C LYS A 398 29.19 -22.21 10.25
N ILE A 399 28.26 -21.50 9.60
CA ILE A 399 28.56 -20.47 8.59
C ILE A 399 29.39 -19.32 9.19
N LEU A 400 29.02 -18.86 10.39
CA LEU A 400 29.77 -17.83 11.11
C LEU A 400 31.18 -18.32 11.45
N ILE A 401 31.33 -19.52 12.02
CA ILE A 401 32.64 -20.10 12.37
C ILE A 401 33.52 -20.22 11.13
N ARG A 402 32.98 -20.74 10.02
CA ARG A 402 33.68 -20.83 8.73
C ARG A 402 34.23 -19.46 8.31
N HIS A 403 33.39 -18.43 8.33
CA HIS A 403 33.80 -17.06 7.99
C HIS A 403 34.82 -16.46 8.97
N ILE A 404 34.70 -16.74 10.26
CA ILE A 404 35.62 -16.28 11.31
C ILE A 404 37.02 -16.89 11.09
N VAL A 405 37.09 -18.20 10.85
CA VAL A 405 38.34 -18.91 10.56
C VAL A 405 38.99 -18.37 9.29
N LEU A 406 38.20 -18.13 8.24
CA LEU A 406 38.67 -17.53 7.00
C LEU A 406 39.24 -16.11 7.19
N LYS A 407 38.57 -15.25 7.97
CA LYS A 407 39.09 -13.90 8.29
C LYS A 407 40.40 -13.97 9.07
N LYS A 408 40.50 -14.87 10.05
CA LYS A 408 41.73 -15.09 10.82
C LYS A 408 42.88 -15.57 9.93
N ALA A 409 42.61 -16.47 8.97
CA ALA A 409 43.59 -16.93 7.99
C ALA A 409 44.09 -15.81 7.07
N LYS A 410 43.22 -14.82 6.75
CA LYS A 410 43.59 -13.57 6.06
C LYS A 410 44.35 -12.57 6.94
N ARG A 411 44.68 -12.93 8.19
CA ARG A 411 45.27 -12.04 9.21
C ARG A 411 44.42 -10.81 9.53
N LEU A 412 43.10 -10.92 9.35
CA LEU A 412 42.16 -9.88 9.73
C LEU A 412 41.74 -10.05 11.20
N TYR A 413 41.37 -8.95 11.83
CA TYR A 413 41.00 -8.93 13.24
C TYR A 413 39.74 -9.77 13.52
N VAL A 414 39.84 -10.61 14.55
CA VAL A 414 38.74 -11.36 15.15
C VAL A 414 38.78 -11.09 16.65
N SER A 415 37.65 -10.69 17.21
CA SER A 415 37.51 -10.39 18.64
C SER A 415 37.84 -11.60 19.52
N SER A 416 38.54 -11.36 20.63
CA SER A 416 38.79 -12.38 21.65
C SER A 416 37.51 -12.94 22.26
N LYS A 417 36.44 -12.13 22.34
CA LYS A 417 35.13 -12.57 22.80
C LYS A 417 34.53 -13.64 21.89
N ILE A 418 34.66 -13.48 20.58
CA ILE A 418 34.18 -14.46 19.59
C ILE A 418 34.98 -15.76 19.69
N MET A 419 36.31 -15.65 19.82
CA MET A 419 37.15 -16.83 19.99
C MET A 419 36.75 -17.64 21.23
N LYS A 420 36.52 -16.97 22.37
CA LYS A 420 36.05 -17.62 23.60
C LYS A 420 34.71 -18.35 23.40
N LEU A 421 33.74 -17.70 22.76
CA LEU A 421 32.43 -18.32 22.48
C LEU A 421 32.54 -19.59 21.63
N ILE A 422 33.48 -19.65 20.68
CA ILE A 422 33.71 -20.87 19.87
C ILE A 422 34.34 -21.98 20.72
N ASP A 423 35.27 -21.62 21.60
CA ASP A 423 36.00 -22.58 22.43
C ASP A 423 35.13 -23.15 23.58
N GLU A 424 34.10 -22.43 24.04
CA GLU A 424 33.17 -22.86 25.10
C GLU A 424 32.30 -24.07 24.71
N TYR A 425 32.05 -24.27 23.40
CA TYR A 425 31.19 -25.36 22.90
C TYR A 425 32.00 -26.39 22.11
N GLU A 426 32.15 -27.59 22.66
CA GLU A 426 33.03 -28.65 22.12
C GLU A 426 32.73 -29.04 20.65
N VAL A 427 31.45 -29.07 20.25
CA VAL A 427 31.07 -29.39 18.87
C VAL A 427 31.62 -28.33 17.89
N TYR A 428 31.59 -27.07 18.28
CA TYR A 428 32.01 -25.95 17.45
C TYR A 428 33.52 -25.73 17.47
N SER A 429 34.21 -26.06 18.57
CA SER A 429 35.68 -26.08 18.59
C SER A 429 36.22 -27.15 17.63
N LYS A 430 35.62 -28.35 17.61
CA LYS A 430 35.96 -29.41 16.65
C LYS A 430 35.72 -28.97 15.19
N TYR A 431 34.57 -28.37 14.89
CA TYR A 431 34.26 -27.88 13.54
C TYR A 431 35.21 -26.74 13.12
N ARG A 432 35.57 -25.86 14.06
CA ARG A 432 36.55 -24.79 13.84
C ARG A 432 37.92 -25.36 13.47
N ASP A 433 38.37 -26.41 14.14
CA ASP A 433 39.66 -27.04 13.82
C ASP A 433 39.64 -27.73 12.45
N GLN A 434 38.53 -28.38 12.08
CA GLN A 434 38.31 -28.88 10.71
C GLN A 434 38.39 -27.76 9.66
N CYS A 435 37.81 -26.58 9.95
CA CYS A 435 37.92 -25.42 9.08
C CYS A 435 39.37 -24.94 8.91
N VAL A 436 40.18 -25.01 9.98
CA VAL A 436 41.61 -24.63 9.96
C VAL A 436 42.43 -25.61 9.12
N GLU A 437 42.23 -26.91 9.32
CA GLU A 437 42.87 -27.97 8.53
C GLU A 437 42.55 -27.82 7.05
N SER A 438 41.27 -27.62 6.72
CA SER A 438 40.81 -27.38 5.36
C SER A 438 41.51 -26.16 4.73
N ILE A 439 41.59 -25.02 5.42
CA ILE A 439 42.34 -23.85 4.92
C ILE A 439 43.81 -24.18 4.65
N ASN A 440 44.46 -24.93 5.54
CA ASN A 440 45.88 -25.26 5.37
C ASN A 440 46.11 -26.17 4.16
N TYR A 441 45.21 -27.14 3.92
CA TYR A 441 45.21 -27.93 2.70
C TYR A 441 45.03 -27.07 1.45
N LEU A 442 44.05 -26.16 1.46
CA LEU A 442 43.73 -25.29 0.32
C LEU A 442 44.83 -24.28 -0.04
N LYS A 443 45.70 -23.91 0.90
CA LYS A 443 46.92 -23.12 0.64
C LYS A 443 47.96 -23.87 -0.20
N THR A 444 47.93 -25.21 -0.16
CA THR A 444 48.88 -26.04 -0.91
C THR A 444 48.33 -26.51 -2.25
N LEU A 445 47.00 -26.56 -2.39
CA LEU A 445 46.32 -27.06 -3.57
C LEU A 445 46.26 -25.99 -4.68
N LYS A 446 46.86 -26.29 -5.82
CA LYS A 446 46.86 -25.46 -7.04
C LYS A 446 45.70 -25.81 -7.97
N ILE A 447 45.30 -24.85 -8.80
CA ILE A 447 44.25 -25.05 -9.81
C ILE A 447 44.89 -25.43 -11.15
N GLY A 448 44.69 -26.67 -11.59
CA GLY A 448 45.36 -27.21 -12.79
C GLY A 448 46.88 -27.05 -12.70
N GLU A 449 47.50 -26.62 -13.81
CA GLU A 449 48.96 -26.34 -13.87
C GLU A 449 49.32 -24.91 -13.44
N THR A 450 48.37 -24.13 -12.90
CA THR A 450 48.61 -22.73 -12.54
C THR A 450 49.34 -22.59 -11.20
N SER A 451 49.95 -21.43 -10.97
CA SER A 451 50.53 -21.08 -9.66
C SER A 451 49.50 -20.60 -8.63
N ILE A 452 48.23 -20.50 -9.02
CA ILE A 452 47.15 -19.95 -8.19
C ILE A 452 46.58 -21.08 -7.35
N THR A 453 46.47 -20.83 -6.05
CA THR A 453 45.93 -21.80 -5.09
C THR A 453 44.44 -21.60 -4.90
N TYR A 454 43.74 -22.64 -4.42
CA TYR A 454 42.34 -22.48 -4.03
C TYR A 454 42.18 -21.43 -2.92
N PHE A 455 43.13 -21.34 -1.97
CA PHE A 455 43.14 -20.27 -0.98
C PHE A 455 43.22 -18.86 -1.59
N ASP A 456 43.93 -18.67 -2.71
CA ASP A 456 43.97 -17.37 -3.41
C ASP A 456 42.58 -16.96 -3.92
N LEU A 457 41.78 -17.90 -4.42
CA LEU A 457 40.41 -17.63 -4.87
C LEU A 457 39.48 -17.19 -3.72
N LEU A 458 39.66 -17.73 -2.52
CA LEU A 458 38.85 -17.35 -1.35
C LEU A 458 39.28 -16.00 -0.76
N THR A 459 40.52 -15.57 -1.00
CA THR A 459 41.16 -14.52 -0.20
C THR A 459 41.39 -13.22 -0.94
N LYS A 460 41.63 -13.28 -2.25
CA LYS A 460 41.87 -12.08 -3.04
C LYS A 460 40.58 -11.36 -3.40
N ASN A 461 40.71 -10.09 -3.77
CA ASN A 461 39.55 -9.29 -4.16
C ASN A 461 39.02 -9.72 -5.54
N SER A 462 37.78 -9.33 -5.83
CA SER A 462 37.11 -9.69 -7.08
C SER A 462 37.83 -9.17 -8.34
N ASN A 463 38.58 -8.07 -8.26
CA ASN A 463 39.41 -7.57 -9.35
C ASN A 463 40.52 -8.56 -9.73
N VAL A 464 41.27 -9.03 -8.74
CA VAL A 464 42.38 -9.97 -8.95
C VAL A 464 41.84 -11.32 -9.43
N ILE A 465 40.76 -11.80 -8.80
CA ILE A 465 40.11 -13.06 -9.22
C ILE A 465 39.57 -12.93 -10.65
N ALA A 466 38.95 -11.81 -11.03
CA ALA A 466 38.48 -11.58 -12.40
C ALA A 466 39.63 -11.66 -13.43
N GLY A 467 40.83 -11.21 -13.05
CA GLY A 467 42.04 -11.42 -13.84
C GLY A 467 42.39 -12.91 -14.00
N TYR A 468 42.28 -13.70 -12.93
CA TYR A 468 42.51 -15.15 -12.96
C TYR A 468 41.51 -15.85 -13.89
N VAL A 469 40.22 -15.52 -13.82
CA VAL A 469 39.16 -16.17 -14.62
C VAL A 469 39.22 -15.82 -16.14
N ARG A 470 40.18 -14.98 -16.56
CA ARG A 470 40.52 -14.86 -17.99
C ARG A 470 41.27 -16.08 -18.52
N ASN A 471 41.96 -16.81 -17.65
CA ASN A 471 42.64 -18.05 -18.03
C ASN A 471 41.61 -19.19 -18.13
N PRO A 472 41.38 -19.76 -19.34
CA PRO A 472 40.41 -20.84 -19.53
C PRO A 472 40.75 -22.11 -18.74
N GLU A 473 42.02 -22.35 -18.41
CA GLU A 473 42.44 -23.49 -17.59
C GLU A 473 41.92 -23.39 -16.15
N ILE A 474 41.71 -22.19 -15.62
CA ILE A 474 41.18 -22.01 -14.27
C ILE A 474 39.69 -22.37 -14.22
N GLY A 475 38.92 -21.98 -15.24
CA GLY A 475 37.50 -22.33 -15.33
C GLY A 475 37.26 -23.82 -15.57
N LYS A 476 38.06 -24.45 -16.46
CA LYS A 476 37.93 -25.88 -16.77
C LYS A 476 38.31 -26.79 -15.60
N ASN A 477 39.30 -26.38 -14.79
CA ASN A 477 39.83 -27.18 -13.69
C ASN A 477 39.27 -26.75 -12.31
N LEU A 478 38.23 -25.89 -12.28
CA LEU A 478 37.57 -25.52 -11.03
C LEU A 478 36.70 -26.67 -10.54
N ILE A 479 37.16 -27.36 -9.51
CA ILE A 479 36.43 -28.44 -8.85
C ILE A 479 36.09 -28.05 -7.41
N ILE A 480 35.15 -28.78 -6.79
CA ILE A 480 34.88 -28.66 -5.35
C ILE A 480 36.07 -29.28 -4.61
N ALA A 481 36.99 -28.44 -4.15
CA ALA A 481 38.22 -28.85 -3.47
C ALA A 481 38.06 -29.05 -1.94
N SER A 482 36.92 -28.68 -1.39
CA SER A 482 36.60 -28.82 0.03
C SER A 482 35.09 -28.87 0.23
N ASP A 483 34.61 -29.79 1.06
CA ASP A 483 33.20 -29.83 1.44
C ASP A 483 32.77 -28.60 2.26
N ILE A 484 33.71 -28.03 3.03
CA ILE A 484 33.45 -26.87 3.90
C ILE A 484 33.36 -25.56 3.09
N TYR A 485 34.31 -25.33 2.17
CA TYR A 485 34.43 -24.08 1.40
C TYR A 485 33.96 -24.20 -0.06
N GLY A 486 33.45 -25.36 -0.46
CA GLY A 486 32.90 -25.63 -1.79
C GLY A 486 31.97 -24.54 -2.30
N PRO A 487 30.94 -24.16 -1.53
CA PRO A 487 30.01 -23.09 -1.90
C PRO A 487 30.70 -21.72 -2.08
N ASP A 488 31.66 -21.38 -1.22
CA ASP A 488 32.40 -20.11 -1.29
C ASP A 488 33.16 -19.98 -2.62
N TYR A 489 33.79 -21.07 -3.10
CA TYR A 489 34.47 -21.07 -4.41
C TYR A 489 33.53 -20.71 -5.55
N MET A 490 32.38 -21.39 -5.61
CA MET A 490 31.40 -21.16 -6.67
C MET A 490 30.81 -19.75 -6.61
N TYR A 491 30.67 -19.18 -5.40
CA TYR A 491 30.24 -17.80 -5.22
C TYR A 491 31.29 -16.79 -5.73
N PHE A 492 32.53 -16.87 -5.22
CA PHE A 492 33.59 -15.93 -5.60
C PHE A 492 33.96 -16.04 -7.07
N PHE A 493 33.96 -17.26 -7.63
CA PHE A 493 34.22 -17.50 -9.04
C PHE A 493 33.15 -16.87 -9.93
N ARG A 494 31.85 -17.13 -9.69
CA ARG A 494 30.76 -16.52 -10.46
C ARG A 494 30.77 -14.99 -10.36
N ARG A 495 31.08 -14.43 -9.19
CA ARG A 495 31.24 -12.99 -8.99
C ARG A 495 32.40 -12.41 -9.79
N ALA A 496 33.51 -13.14 -9.88
CA ALA A 496 34.67 -12.76 -10.66
C ALA A 496 34.44 -12.87 -12.17
N GLU A 497 33.72 -13.88 -12.65
CA GLU A 497 33.27 -13.98 -14.04
C GLU A 497 32.43 -12.78 -14.44
N ARG A 498 31.39 -12.47 -13.66
CA ARG A 498 30.56 -11.28 -13.91
C ARG A 498 31.40 -10.01 -13.95
N ARG A 499 32.34 -9.85 -13.01
CA ARG A 499 33.22 -8.67 -13.00
C ARG A 499 34.16 -8.61 -14.20
N LYS A 500 34.70 -9.75 -14.65
CA LYS A 500 35.48 -9.87 -15.88
C LYS A 500 34.67 -9.41 -17.09
N ASP A 501 33.42 -9.86 -17.20
CA ASP A 501 32.55 -9.51 -18.34
C ASP A 501 32.16 -8.03 -18.32
N LEU A 502 31.80 -7.48 -17.15
CA LEU A 502 31.51 -6.05 -16.98
C LEU A 502 32.70 -5.17 -17.31
N LEU A 503 33.88 -5.51 -16.82
CA LEU A 503 35.10 -4.77 -17.16
C LEU A 503 35.36 -4.84 -18.67
N SER A 504 35.18 -6.00 -19.30
CA SER A 504 35.39 -6.17 -20.75
C SER A 504 34.42 -5.30 -21.57
N ARG A 505 33.13 -5.29 -21.20
CA ARG A 505 32.13 -4.41 -21.83
C ARG A 505 32.41 -2.93 -21.57
N ALA A 506 32.83 -2.58 -20.37
CA ALA A 506 33.21 -1.21 -20.02
C ALA A 506 34.42 -0.74 -20.84
N TYR A 507 35.43 -1.59 -21.04
CA TYR A 507 36.54 -1.27 -21.94
C TYR A 507 36.08 -1.01 -23.37
N ASN A 508 35.19 -1.86 -23.90
CA ASN A 508 34.66 -1.70 -25.26
C ASN A 508 33.83 -0.42 -25.39
N SER A 509 32.92 -0.16 -24.46
CA SER A 509 32.13 1.08 -24.41
C SER A 509 33.01 2.31 -24.28
N PHE A 510 34.02 2.27 -23.41
CA PHE A 510 34.99 3.37 -23.29
C PHE A 510 35.70 3.61 -24.63
N ASN A 511 36.15 2.54 -25.31
CA ASN A 511 36.86 2.58 -26.59
C ASN A 511 35.98 3.05 -27.78
N GLU A 512 34.70 2.68 -27.80
CA GLU A 512 33.75 3.11 -28.84
C GLU A 512 33.39 4.60 -28.69
N ASN A 513 33.38 5.12 -27.46
CA ASN A 513 33.12 6.53 -27.15
C ASN A 513 34.37 7.45 -27.28
N VAL A 514 35.54 6.94 -27.72
CA VAL A 514 36.83 7.67 -27.88
C VAL A 514 36.85 8.59 -29.12
N LYS A 515 35.80 9.39 -29.33
CA LYS A 515 35.95 10.66 -30.07
C LYS A 515 36.08 11.87 -29.13
N ILE A 516 35.77 11.72 -27.84
CA ILE A 516 35.69 12.83 -26.88
C ILE A 516 36.91 12.88 -25.92
N PHE A 517 37.58 11.76 -25.65
CA PHE A 517 38.68 11.64 -24.66
C PHE A 517 40.06 11.32 -25.26
N SER A 518 40.45 12.00 -26.34
CA SER A 518 41.64 11.68 -27.16
C SER A 518 43.02 11.73 -26.47
N ASN A 519 43.11 12.11 -25.18
CA ASN A 519 44.38 12.33 -24.47
C ASN A 519 44.59 11.48 -23.19
N LEU A 520 43.67 10.60 -22.80
CA LEU A 520 43.84 9.75 -21.60
C LEU A 520 44.63 8.46 -21.92
N PRO A 521 45.74 8.18 -21.23
CA PRO A 521 46.47 6.91 -21.41
C PRO A 521 45.59 5.71 -21.06
N TYR A 522 45.70 4.62 -21.84
CA TYR A 522 44.99 3.36 -21.60
C TYR A 522 45.10 2.85 -20.15
N THR A 523 46.27 3.04 -19.54
CA THR A 523 46.54 2.68 -18.14
C THR A 523 45.69 3.48 -17.13
N CYS A 524 45.39 4.76 -17.42
CA CYS A 524 44.53 5.57 -16.58
C CYS A 524 43.07 5.07 -16.65
N ILE A 525 42.61 4.72 -17.85
CA ILE A 525 41.26 4.17 -18.08
C ILE A 525 41.10 2.84 -17.33
N VAL A 526 42.08 1.95 -17.44
CA VAL A 526 42.14 0.69 -16.70
C VAL A 526 42.04 0.91 -15.20
N ASN A 527 42.81 1.86 -14.66
CA ASN A 527 42.79 2.15 -13.23
C ASN A 527 41.45 2.71 -12.76
N ILE A 528 40.82 3.59 -13.55
CA ILE A 528 39.49 4.14 -13.26
C ILE A 528 38.45 3.01 -13.23
N LEU A 529 38.38 2.19 -14.29
CA LEU A 529 37.38 1.13 -14.37
C LEU A 529 37.58 0.04 -13.30
N HIS A 530 38.82 -0.24 -12.89
CA HIS A 530 39.07 -1.17 -11.78
C HIS A 530 38.70 -0.60 -10.41
N PHE A 531 38.66 0.73 -10.27
CA PHE A 531 38.19 1.41 -9.07
C PHE A 531 36.66 1.34 -8.93
N LEU A 532 35.95 1.33 -10.05
CA LEU A 532 34.49 1.22 -10.08
C LEU A 532 34.00 -0.13 -9.53
N SER A 533 32.94 -0.08 -8.74
CA SER A 533 32.13 -1.21 -8.31
C SER A 533 31.43 -1.87 -9.50
N ASN A 534 30.92 -3.09 -9.33
CA ASN A 534 30.15 -3.76 -10.39
C ASN A 534 28.92 -2.95 -10.83
N LYS A 535 28.30 -2.21 -9.90
CA LYS A 535 27.14 -1.37 -10.20
C LYS A 535 27.52 -0.14 -11.02
N GLU A 536 28.58 0.56 -10.63
CA GLU A 536 29.09 1.70 -11.41
C GLU A 536 29.51 1.26 -12.81
N LEU A 537 30.10 0.06 -12.94
CA LEU A 537 30.39 -0.56 -14.24
C LEU A 537 29.10 -0.92 -15.01
N GLU A 538 28.07 -1.42 -14.35
CA GLU A 538 26.78 -1.73 -14.99
C GLU A 538 26.06 -0.48 -15.48
N ILE A 539 26.09 0.62 -14.72
CA ILE A 539 25.56 1.92 -15.15
C ILE A 539 26.37 2.42 -16.35
N PHE A 540 27.70 2.40 -16.24
CA PHE A 540 28.62 2.82 -17.30
C PHE A 540 28.45 2.03 -18.61
N VAL A 541 27.99 0.77 -18.52
CA VAL A 541 27.80 -0.13 -19.67
C VAL A 541 26.33 -0.21 -20.14
N GLY A 542 25.38 0.15 -19.27
CA GLY A 542 23.95 -0.14 -19.42
C GLY A 542 23.13 0.99 -20.03
N ASP A 543 23.60 2.23 -19.96
CA ASP A 543 22.99 3.37 -20.63
C ASP A 543 23.76 3.70 -21.91
N ASN A 544 23.04 4.14 -22.95
CA ASN A 544 23.56 4.48 -24.27
C ASN A 544 24.58 5.65 -24.23
N GLY A 545 25.81 5.36 -23.78
CA GLY A 545 26.99 6.20 -24.00
C GLY A 545 26.90 7.64 -23.50
N VAL A 546 26.40 7.89 -22.27
CA VAL A 546 26.52 9.19 -21.60
C VAL A 546 27.35 9.07 -20.33
#